data_AF-A0A7C1YH39-F1
#
_entry.id   AF-A0A7C1YH39-F1
#
_cell.length_a   1.000
_cell.length_b   1.000
_cell.length_c   1.000
_cell.angle_alpha   90.00
_cell.angle_beta   90.00
_cell.angle_gamma   90.00
#
_symmetry.space_group_name_H-M   'P 1'
#
loop_
_entity.id
_entity.type
_entity.pdbx_description
1 polymer ?
#
loop_
_entity_poly.entity_id
_entity_poly.type
_entity_poly.pdbx_seq_one_letter_code
_entity_poly.pdbx_strand_id
1 'polypeptide(L)'
;MIKTNAAPRFLSPHRIMVFFLALWVFSALPTGAVLAQSAAGASSTAKTDFTDLKLGSATETTGNVKKVSLGLQFKLKKGWKVYWRTAGDAGYPPQLDWKGSENLESATIRWPVPVRYSILG
;
A
#
# COMPACT_ATOMS: atom_id res chain seq x y z
N MET A 1 -39.21 79.83 9.32
CA MET A 1 -38.99 78.38 9.22
C MET A 1 -37.49 78.17 9.05
N ILE A 2 -36.85 77.48 10.01
CA ILE A 2 -35.42 77.60 10.35
C ILE A 2 -34.58 76.62 9.52
N LYS A 3 -33.52 77.09 8.85
CA LYS A 3 -32.47 76.26 8.24
C LYS A 3 -31.40 75.96 9.30
N THR A 4 -31.16 74.68 9.60
CA THR A 4 -30.11 74.22 10.52
C THR A 4 -28.95 73.56 9.77
N ASN A 5 -27.75 73.94 10.18
CA ASN A 5 -26.44 73.53 9.66
C ASN A 5 -26.12 72.06 9.97
N ALA A 6 -25.44 71.37 9.04
CA ALA A 6 -24.79 70.09 9.30
C ALA A 6 -23.26 70.29 9.41
N ALA A 7 -22.72 70.10 10.61
CA ALA A 7 -21.28 69.97 10.86
C ALA A 7 -20.83 68.52 10.63
N PRO A 8 -19.58 68.25 10.19
CA PRO A 8 -19.10 66.89 9.98
C PRO A 8 -18.84 66.18 11.32
N ARG A 9 -19.52 65.05 11.54
CA ARG A 9 -19.31 64.16 12.69
C ARG A 9 -18.00 63.39 12.53
N PHE A 10 -17.04 63.66 13.40
CA PHE A 10 -15.83 62.85 13.59
C PHE A 10 -16.20 61.38 13.85
N LEU A 11 -15.60 60.48 13.09
CA LEU A 11 -15.80 59.03 13.18
C LEU A 11 -15.12 58.49 14.45
N SER A 12 -15.83 57.67 15.24
CA SER A 12 -15.36 57.15 16.52
C SER A 12 -14.36 55.98 16.37
N PRO A 13 -13.33 55.88 17.24
CA PRO A 13 -12.22 54.92 17.13
C PRO A 13 -12.63 53.45 17.35
N HIS A 14 -13.84 53.19 17.85
CA HIS A 14 -14.34 51.84 18.14
C HIS A 14 -14.68 51.01 16.90
N ARG A 15 -14.81 51.63 15.72
CA ARG A 15 -15.14 50.89 14.47
C ARG A 15 -13.92 50.25 13.81
N ILE A 16 -12.72 50.69 14.16
CA ILE A 16 -11.46 50.16 13.60
C ILE A 16 -11.07 48.84 14.29
N MET A 17 -11.34 48.70 15.58
CA MET A 17 -10.92 47.51 16.34
C MET A 17 -11.70 46.23 15.97
N VAL A 18 -12.98 46.36 15.58
CA VAL A 18 -13.82 45.22 15.16
C VAL A 18 -13.40 44.68 13.78
N PHE A 19 -12.86 45.54 12.90
CA PHE A 19 -12.38 45.11 11.59
C PHE A 19 -11.08 44.30 11.66
N PHE A 20 -10.20 44.57 12.64
CA PHE A 20 -8.95 43.82 12.81
C PHE A 20 -9.14 42.41 13.39
N LEU A 21 -10.20 42.19 14.17
CA LEU A 21 -10.48 40.87 14.78
C LEU A 21 -11.08 39.87 13.76
N ALA A 22 -11.89 40.35 12.80
CA ALA A 22 -12.52 39.51 11.78
C ALA A 22 -11.53 39.04 10.70
N LEU A 23 -10.44 39.78 10.47
CA LEU A 23 -9.42 39.42 9.48
C LEU A 23 -8.43 38.35 9.99
N TRP A 24 -8.32 38.16 11.31
CA TRP A 24 -7.39 37.21 11.92
C TRP A 24 -7.90 35.77 11.93
N VAL A 25 -9.21 35.55 11.78
CA VAL A 25 -9.83 34.21 11.78
C VAL A 25 -9.76 33.54 10.40
N PHE A 26 -9.51 34.30 9.31
CA PHE A 26 -9.51 33.74 7.95
C PHE A 26 -8.14 33.22 7.48
N SER A 27 -7.04 33.52 8.19
CA SER A 27 -5.68 33.14 7.80
C SER A 27 -5.21 31.78 8.33
N ALA A 28 -6.08 31.04 9.04
CA ALA A 28 -5.76 29.72 9.59
C ALA A 28 -6.45 28.60 8.79
N LEU A 29 -6.31 28.59 7.45
CA LEU A 29 -6.51 27.36 6.69
C LEU A 29 -5.15 26.64 6.70
N PRO A 30 -4.99 25.54 7.47
CA PRO A 30 -3.84 24.69 7.28
C PRO A 30 -4.00 24.08 5.88
N THR A 31 -3.24 24.56 4.92
CA THR A 31 -2.98 23.86 3.66
C THR A 31 -2.16 22.62 4.00
N GLY A 32 -2.82 21.64 4.63
CA GLY A 32 -2.23 20.36 4.93
C GLY A 32 -1.95 19.69 3.60
N ALA A 33 -0.67 19.61 3.22
CA ALA A 33 -0.25 18.75 2.15
C ALA A 33 -0.63 17.31 2.55
N VAL A 34 -1.71 16.78 1.97
CA VAL A 34 -2.06 15.38 2.10
C VAL A 34 -1.01 14.61 1.31
N LEU A 35 0.06 14.19 1.98
CA LEU A 35 0.95 13.19 1.43
C LEU A 35 0.12 11.93 1.26
N ALA A 36 -0.18 11.57 0.00
CA ALA A 36 -0.83 10.31 -0.31
C ALA A 36 0.03 9.18 0.25
N GLN A 37 -0.41 8.58 1.36
CA GLN A 37 0.26 7.44 1.96
C GLN A 37 0.12 6.27 0.98
N SER A 38 1.20 5.91 0.28
CA SER A 38 1.22 4.69 -0.52
C SER A 38 0.97 3.51 0.42
N ALA A 39 -0.14 2.80 0.22
CA ALA A 39 -0.36 1.53 0.91
C ALA A 39 0.73 0.57 0.43
N ALA A 40 1.54 0.06 1.36
CA ALA A 40 2.50 -0.99 1.06
C ALA A 40 1.75 -2.27 0.66
N GLY A 41 2.25 -2.94 -0.37
CA GLY A 41 1.56 -4.01 -1.05
C GLY A 41 1.23 -5.13 -0.11
N ALA A 42 0.01 -5.64 -0.22
CA ALA A 42 -0.44 -6.74 0.63
C ALA A 42 0.48 -7.94 0.42
N SER A 43 1.28 -8.27 1.44
CA SER A 43 2.10 -9.48 1.45
C SER A 43 1.57 -10.43 2.52
N SER A 44 1.13 -11.61 2.11
CA SER A 44 0.74 -12.66 3.05
C SER A 44 1.95 -13.53 3.38
N THR A 45 2.09 -13.91 4.65
CA THR A 45 3.17 -14.77 5.13
C THR A 45 2.58 -15.97 5.84
N ALA A 46 3.07 -17.16 5.51
CA ALA A 46 2.79 -18.42 6.19
C ALA A 46 4.08 -18.96 6.80
N LYS A 47 4.01 -19.50 8.02
CA LYS A 47 5.17 -20.03 8.73
C LYS A 47 4.96 -21.50 9.08
N THR A 48 6.02 -22.26 8.98
CA THR A 48 6.12 -23.66 9.41
C THR A 48 7.43 -23.83 10.17
N ASP A 49 7.59 -24.95 10.86
CA ASP A 49 8.77 -25.23 11.69
C ASP A 49 10.10 -25.11 10.95
N PHE A 50 10.13 -25.28 9.62
CA PHE A 50 11.35 -25.32 8.83
C PHE A 50 11.41 -24.29 7.69
N THR A 51 10.31 -23.56 7.44
CA THR A 51 10.17 -22.68 6.29
C THR A 51 9.27 -21.49 6.61
N ASP A 52 9.69 -20.28 6.26
CA ASP A 52 8.81 -19.14 6.11
C ASP A 52 8.48 -18.95 4.61
N LEU A 53 7.19 -18.89 4.28
CA LEU A 53 6.69 -18.63 2.93
C LEU A 53 6.08 -17.23 2.89
N LYS A 54 6.50 -16.41 1.92
CA LYS A 54 5.93 -15.08 1.69
C LYS A 54 5.42 -14.98 0.25
N LEU A 55 4.19 -14.51 0.09
CA LEU A 55 3.63 -14.10 -1.18
C LEU A 55 3.79 -12.58 -1.32
N GLY A 56 4.40 -12.14 -2.42
CA GLY A 56 4.53 -10.73 -2.76
C GLY A 56 4.01 -10.44 -4.16
N SER A 57 3.58 -9.21 -4.39
CA SER A 57 3.21 -8.70 -5.71
C SER A 57 4.29 -7.79 -6.28
N ALA A 58 4.38 -7.74 -7.60
CA ALA A 58 5.24 -6.76 -8.29
C ALA A 58 4.60 -5.36 -8.40
N THR A 59 3.30 -5.25 -8.13
CA THR A 59 2.53 -4.01 -8.16
C THR A 59 1.71 -3.85 -6.88
N GLU A 60 1.53 -2.61 -6.47
CA GLU A 60 0.77 -2.19 -5.29
C GLU A 60 -0.73 -2.19 -5.57
N THR A 61 -1.12 -1.87 -6.81
CA THR A 61 -2.51 -1.86 -7.27
C THR A 61 -2.63 -2.54 -8.63
N THR A 62 -3.74 -3.26 -8.82
CA THR A 62 -4.09 -3.88 -10.09
C THR A 62 -4.65 -2.84 -11.08
N GLY A 63 -5.32 -1.78 -10.62
CA GLY A 63 -5.92 -0.77 -11.51
C GLY A 63 -6.68 -1.42 -12.68
N ASN A 64 -6.27 -1.13 -13.92
CA ASN A 64 -6.82 -1.71 -15.15
C ASN A 64 -6.01 -2.89 -15.73
N VAL A 65 -4.97 -3.38 -15.05
CA VAL A 65 -4.19 -4.52 -15.56
C VAL A 65 -4.91 -5.84 -15.34
N LYS A 66 -4.99 -6.65 -16.39
CA LYS A 66 -5.60 -8.00 -16.35
C LYS A 66 -4.65 -9.08 -15.87
N LYS A 67 -3.35 -8.77 -15.74
CA LYS A 67 -2.31 -9.73 -15.35
C LYS A 67 -1.45 -9.11 -14.27
N VAL A 68 -1.29 -9.84 -13.17
CA VAL A 68 -0.44 -9.45 -12.04
C VAL A 68 0.67 -10.49 -11.90
N SER A 69 1.90 -10.02 -11.71
CA SER A 69 3.02 -10.88 -11.38
C SER A 69 3.14 -11.00 -9.88
N LEU A 70 3.12 -12.24 -9.39
CA LEU A 70 3.31 -12.58 -7.99
C LEU A 70 4.59 -13.40 -7.82
N GLY A 71 5.25 -13.23 -6.68
CA GLY A 71 6.43 -13.99 -6.27
C GLY A 71 6.16 -14.77 -4.99
N LEU A 72 6.54 -16.05 -4.99
CA LEU A 72 6.59 -16.88 -3.79
C LEU A 72 8.03 -16.99 -3.30
N GLN A 73 8.28 -16.44 -2.12
CA GLN A 73 9.58 -16.47 -1.47
C GLN A 73 9.59 -17.53 -0.38
N PHE A 74 10.51 -18.48 -0.49
CA PHE A 74 10.77 -19.50 0.51
C PHE A 74 12.03 -19.15 1.29
N LYS A 75 11.93 -19.02 2.61
CA LYS A 75 13.07 -18.89 3.51
C LYS A 75 13.20 -20.16 4.33
N LEU A 76 14.15 -21.00 3.93
CA LEU A 76 14.37 -22.33 4.50
C LEU A 76 15.36 -22.27 5.66
N LYS A 77 15.17 -23.09 6.71
CA LYS A 77 16.20 -23.33 7.72
C LYS A 77 17.43 -24.01 7.10
N LYS A 78 18.59 -23.88 7.76
CA LYS A 78 19.85 -24.49 7.29
C LYS A 78 19.67 -26.00 7.07
N GLY A 79 20.15 -26.49 5.93
CA GLY A 79 20.08 -27.91 5.54
C GLY A 79 18.78 -28.30 4.82
N TRP A 80 17.70 -27.55 4.99
CA TRP A 80 16.41 -27.81 4.36
C TRP A 80 16.41 -27.45 2.88
N LYS A 81 15.61 -28.20 2.10
CA LYS A 81 15.43 -28.02 0.67
C LYS A 81 13.95 -28.15 0.35
N VAL A 82 13.54 -27.49 -0.73
CA VAL A 82 12.22 -27.67 -1.33
C VAL A 82 12.38 -28.42 -2.64
N TYR A 83 11.46 -29.33 -2.92
CA TYR A 83 11.46 -30.05 -4.19
C TYR A 83 11.18 -29.12 -5.35
N TRP A 84 11.78 -29.42 -6.50
CA TRP A 84 11.41 -28.77 -7.75
C TRP A 84 10.14 -29.39 -8.33
N ARG A 85 9.70 -28.93 -9.50
CA ARG A 85 8.49 -29.43 -10.19
C ARG A 85 8.47 -30.96 -10.32
N THR A 86 9.62 -31.56 -10.58
CA THR A 86 9.79 -33.02 -10.65
C THR A 86 10.66 -33.45 -9.50
N ALA A 87 10.05 -34.07 -8.49
CA ALA A 87 10.69 -34.36 -7.21
C ALA A 87 11.50 -35.67 -7.19
N GLY A 88 11.66 -36.32 -8.34
CA GLY A 88 12.22 -37.68 -8.43
C GLY A 88 11.25 -38.74 -7.90
N ASP A 89 11.73 -39.99 -7.76
CA ASP A 89 10.89 -41.16 -7.45
C ASP A 89 10.27 -41.15 -6.04
N ALA A 90 10.77 -40.33 -5.12
CA ALA A 90 10.35 -40.34 -3.72
C ALA A 90 9.96 -38.96 -3.15
N GLY A 91 9.78 -37.95 -4.01
CA GLY A 91 9.55 -36.58 -3.55
C GLY A 91 8.10 -36.10 -3.68
N TYR A 92 7.79 -35.00 -2.97
CA TYR A 92 6.50 -34.31 -3.05
C TYR A 92 6.69 -32.90 -3.62
N PRO A 93 6.39 -32.67 -4.91
CA PRO A 93 6.55 -31.34 -5.50
C PRO A 93 5.50 -30.37 -4.93
N PRO A 94 5.82 -29.07 -4.80
CA PRO A 94 4.86 -28.07 -4.36
C PRO A 94 3.66 -28.00 -5.30
N GLN A 95 2.46 -28.03 -4.74
CA GLN A 95 1.20 -27.84 -5.45
C GLN A 95 0.58 -26.52 -5.01
N LEU A 96 0.05 -25.75 -5.97
CA LEU A 96 -0.72 -24.55 -5.68
C LEU A 96 -2.17 -24.87 -6.01
N ASP A 97 -3.04 -24.79 -5.01
CA ASP A 97 -4.48 -24.88 -5.19
C ASP A 97 -5.07 -23.47 -5.16
N TRP A 98 -5.84 -23.14 -6.20
CA TRP A 98 -6.48 -21.83 -6.36
C TRP A 98 -7.97 -21.88 -6.04
N LYS A 99 -8.50 -23.03 -5.61
CA LYS A 99 -9.90 -23.16 -5.19
C LYS A 99 -10.25 -22.10 -4.16
N GLY A 100 -11.39 -21.44 -4.37
CA GLY A 100 -11.86 -20.33 -3.53
C GLY A 100 -11.40 -18.94 -3.99
N SER A 101 -10.62 -18.82 -5.06
CA SER A 101 -10.32 -17.52 -5.67
C SER A 101 -11.52 -17.01 -6.46
N GLU A 102 -12.03 -15.82 -6.15
CA GLU A 102 -13.20 -15.24 -6.83
C GLU A 102 -12.82 -14.40 -8.06
N ASN A 103 -11.58 -13.91 -8.12
CA ASN A 103 -11.11 -12.94 -9.11
C ASN A 103 -9.91 -13.45 -9.94
N LEU A 104 -9.70 -14.77 -9.99
CA LEU A 104 -8.59 -15.40 -10.70
C LEU A 104 -9.12 -16.25 -11.85
N GLU A 105 -8.92 -15.79 -13.08
CA GLU A 105 -9.27 -16.55 -14.28
C GLU A 105 -8.28 -17.69 -14.55
N SER A 106 -6.97 -17.41 -14.45
CA SER A 106 -5.91 -18.40 -14.64
C SER A 106 -4.61 -18.00 -13.96
N ALA A 107 -3.77 -18.98 -13.65
CA ALA A 107 -2.44 -18.77 -13.09
C ALA A 107 -1.39 -19.62 -13.82
N THR A 108 -0.22 -19.04 -14.07
CA THR A 108 0.92 -19.75 -14.67
C THR A 108 2.12 -19.66 -13.73
N ILE A 109 2.63 -20.81 -13.30
CA ILE A 109 3.79 -20.89 -12.43
C ILE A 109 5.06 -20.88 -13.28
N ARG A 110 5.98 -19.95 -12.98
CA ARG A 110 7.33 -19.94 -13.56
C ARG A 110 8.29 -20.54 -12.54
N TRP A 111 8.97 -21.59 -12.95
CA TRP A 111 9.92 -22.30 -12.10
C TRP A 111 11.34 -21.79 -12.36
N PRO A 112 12.11 -21.42 -11.32
CA PRO A 112 13.52 -21.11 -11.49
C PRO A 112 14.31 -22.36 -11.87
N VAL A 113 15.46 -22.17 -12.50
CA VAL A 113 16.43 -23.24 -12.80
C VAL A 113 16.85 -23.90 -11.47
N PRO A 114 16.91 -25.24 -11.38
CA PRO A 114 17.14 -25.93 -10.12
C PRO A 114 18.62 -26.04 -9.87
N VAL A 115 18.95 -26.54 -8.68
CA VAL A 115 20.23 -27.18 -8.44
C VAL A 115 19.96 -28.66 -8.22
N ARG A 116 20.62 -29.54 -8.99
CA ARG A 116 20.56 -30.97 -8.75
C ARG A 116 21.39 -31.31 -7.53
N TYR A 117 20.87 -32.20 -6.69
CA TYR A 117 21.58 -32.72 -5.54
C TYR A 117 21.62 -34.24 -5.65
N SER A 118 22.82 -34.83 -5.69
CA SER A 118 23.02 -36.27 -5.61
C SER A 118 23.33 -36.62 -4.16
N ILE A 119 22.61 -37.59 -3.61
CA ILE A 119 22.87 -38.12 -2.26
C ILE A 119 23.91 -39.25 -2.27
N LEU A 120 24.35 -39.73 -3.44
CA LEU A 120 25.21 -40.92 -3.55
C LEU A 120 26.63 -40.70 -4.05
N GLY A 121 27.05 -39.45 -4.32
CA GLY A 121 28.38 -39.18 -4.89
C GLY A 121 28.39 -39.42 -6.40
#